data_AF-A0A0C2FIX8-F1
#
_entry.id   AF-A0A0C2FIX8-F1
#
_cell.length_a   1.000
_cell.length_b   1.000
_cell.length_c   1.000
_cell.angle_alpha   90.00
_cell.angle_beta   90.00
_cell.angle_gamma   90.00
#
_symmetry.space_group_name_H-M   'P 1'
#
loop_
_entity.id
_entity.type
_entity.pdbx_description
1 polymer ?
#
loop_
_entity_poly.entity_id
_entity_poly.type
_entity_poly.pdbx_seq_one_letter_code
_entity_poly.pdbx_strand_id
1 'polypeptide(L)'
;MVHIHQSDHRVDLVFSGSLEHEAETLAEKCSSRVRSSSSAALNIKLFTDKNIPLLSDTELVEMALKDWYAPVERYGLHSKNNTYTDLRLESFANMIYYKNNMFGCALNRCNTSSTRTPFIAVVLCLYSCP
;
A
#
# COMPACT_ATOMS: atom_id res chain seq x y z
N MET A 1 -19.10 -12.43 -4.28
CA MET A 1 -19.25 -11.01 -3.89
C MET A 1 -19.12 -10.95 -2.38
N VAL A 2 -18.02 -10.39 -1.86
CA VAL A 2 -17.84 -10.19 -0.41
C VAL A 2 -18.65 -8.95 -0.03
N HIS A 3 -19.73 -9.12 0.73
CA HIS A 3 -20.45 -8.00 1.32
C HIS A 3 -19.67 -7.49 2.53
N ILE A 4 -18.91 -6.41 2.36
CA ILE A 4 -18.28 -5.70 3.46
C ILE A 4 -19.38 -4.85 4.13
N HIS A 5 -19.67 -5.08 5.41
CA HIS A 5 -20.60 -4.23 6.15
C HIS A 5 -20.12 -2.78 6.11
N GLN A 6 -20.97 -1.86 5.66
CA GLN A 6 -20.68 -0.43 5.66
C GLN A 6 -20.39 0.05 7.09
N SER A 7 -19.27 0.75 7.26
CA SER A 7 -19.00 1.51 8.48
C SER A 7 -19.93 2.73 8.53
N ASP A 8 -20.60 2.92 9.65
CA ASP A 8 -21.51 4.06 9.90
C ASP A 8 -20.75 5.42 9.96
N HIS A 9 -19.41 5.38 9.93
CA HIS A 9 -18.50 6.55 9.98
C HIS A 9 -17.39 6.44 8.93
N ARG A 10 -17.73 6.30 7.63
CA ARG A 10 -16.71 6.32 6.57
C ARG A 10 -16.16 7.74 6.44
N VAL A 11 -14.93 7.95 6.90
CA VAL A 11 -14.15 9.16 6.63
C VAL A 11 -13.48 8.99 5.27
N ASP A 12 -13.65 9.96 4.38
CA ASP A 12 -12.94 9.97 3.11
C ASP A 12 -11.44 10.22 3.37
N LEU A 13 -10.59 9.45 2.71
CA LEU A 13 -9.14 9.65 2.77
C LEU A 13 -8.76 10.94 2.05
N VAL A 14 -8.06 11.83 2.74
CA VAL A 14 -7.55 13.10 2.21
C VAL A 14 -6.07 12.95 1.86
N PHE A 15 -5.68 13.45 0.70
CA PHE A 15 -4.28 13.44 0.29
C PHE A 15 -3.41 14.34 1.20
N SER A 16 -2.23 13.84 1.58
CA SER A 16 -1.26 14.55 2.40
C SER A 16 0.12 14.58 1.72
N GLY A 17 0.57 15.77 1.35
CA GLY A 17 1.89 15.97 0.75
C GLY A 17 3.06 15.58 1.68
N SER A 18 2.89 15.65 3.01
CA SER A 18 3.93 15.20 3.94
C SER A 18 4.07 13.68 3.95
N LEU A 19 2.96 12.94 3.83
CA LEU A 19 2.98 11.49 3.71
C LEU A 19 3.51 11.05 2.34
N GLU A 20 3.18 11.77 1.27
CA GLU A 20 3.76 11.54 -0.06
C GLU A 20 5.27 11.71 -0.02
N HIS A 21 5.77 12.82 0.53
CA HIS A 21 7.21 13.07 0.61
C HIS A 21 7.96 12.01 1.45
N GLU A 22 7.36 11.54 2.54
CA GLU A 22 7.90 10.42 3.30
C GLU A 22 7.89 9.13 2.45
N ALA A 23 6.81 8.87 1.71
CA ALA A 23 6.71 7.71 0.83
C ALA A 23 7.74 7.74 -0.30
N GLU A 24 8.03 8.91 -0.89
CA GLU A 24 9.08 9.11 -1.90
C GLU A 24 10.44 8.70 -1.33
N THR A 25 10.79 9.26 -0.17
CA THR A 25 12.06 8.97 0.53
C THR A 25 12.22 7.47 0.85
N LEU A 26 11.12 6.76 1.12
CA LEU A 26 11.15 5.32 1.34
C LEU A 26 11.23 4.52 0.02
N ALA A 27 10.53 4.94 -1.03
CA ALA A 27 10.51 4.27 -2.33
C ALA A 27 11.86 4.37 -3.06
N GLU A 28 12.59 5.48 -2.88
CA GLU A 28 13.95 5.67 -3.40
C GLU A 28 14.94 4.59 -2.92
N LYS A 29 14.70 4.01 -1.74
CA LYS A 29 15.56 2.96 -1.17
C LYS A 29 15.47 1.64 -1.93
N CYS A 30 14.44 1.45 -2.76
CA CYS A 30 14.25 0.24 -3.56
C CYS A 30 14.44 -1.04 -2.74
N SER A 31 13.73 -1.13 -1.60
CA SER A 31 13.94 -2.17 -0.58
C SER A 31 12.62 -2.59 0.05
N SER A 32 12.51 -3.87 0.38
CA SER A 32 11.40 -4.39 1.21
C SER A 32 11.53 -4.01 2.69
N ARG A 33 12.72 -3.56 3.12
CA ARG A 33 13.03 -3.26 4.52
C ARG A 33 12.89 -1.76 4.79
N VAL A 34 11.68 -1.25 4.60
CA VAL A 34 11.32 0.13 4.90
C VAL A 34 10.37 0.17 6.10
N ARG A 35 10.44 1.27 6.86
CA ARG A 35 9.54 1.56 7.96
C ARG A 35 9.24 3.05 7.94
N SER A 36 7.98 3.41 8.17
CA SER A 36 7.62 4.81 8.40
C SER A 36 8.27 5.31 9.69
N SER A 37 8.69 6.57 9.65
CA SER A 37 9.18 7.34 10.79
C SER A 37 8.08 7.81 11.73
N SER A 38 6.84 7.90 11.24
CA SER A 38 5.70 8.55 11.91
C SER A 38 4.68 7.57 12.51
N SER A 39 5.02 6.29 12.66
CA SER A 39 4.10 5.19 13.00
C SER A 39 2.93 5.04 12.01
N ALA A 40 3.00 5.67 10.83
CA ALA A 40 1.99 5.52 9.79
C ALA A 40 1.93 4.06 9.32
N ALA A 41 0.71 3.60 9.04
CA ALA A 41 0.50 2.31 8.40
C ALA A 41 1.08 2.36 6.99
N LEU A 42 1.68 1.25 6.53
CA LEU A 42 2.44 1.20 5.29
C LEU A 42 1.99 0.00 4.44
N ASN A 43 1.71 0.27 3.18
CA ASN A 43 1.62 -0.76 2.16
C ASN A 43 2.74 -0.56 1.14
N ILE A 44 3.38 -1.65 0.72
CA ILE A 44 4.44 -1.64 -0.30
C ILE A 44 4.18 -2.73 -1.33
N LYS A 45 4.39 -2.40 -2.60
CA LYS A 45 4.44 -3.33 -3.73
C LYS A 45 5.79 -3.22 -4.39
N LEU A 46 6.46 -4.36 -4.51
CA LEU A 46 7.77 -4.49 -5.15
C LEU A 46 7.60 -5.24 -6.46
N PHE A 47 8.15 -4.69 -7.54
CA PHE A 47 8.06 -5.25 -8.87
C PHE A 47 9.42 -5.78 -9.31
N THR A 48 9.49 -7.03 -9.75
CA THR A 48 10.72 -7.71 -10.18
C THR A 48 10.65 -8.25 -11.61
N ASP A 49 9.48 -8.18 -12.26
CA ASP A 49 9.28 -8.74 -13.60
C ASP A 49 9.95 -7.87 -14.68
N LYS A 50 10.67 -8.50 -15.61
CA LYS A 50 11.39 -7.83 -16.70
C LYS A 50 10.50 -6.96 -17.61
N ASN A 51 9.18 -7.17 -17.63
CA ASN A 51 8.23 -6.40 -18.43
C ASN A 51 7.78 -5.10 -17.74
N ILE A 52 8.09 -4.91 -16.46
CA ILE A 52 7.74 -3.70 -15.68
C ILE A 52 8.22 -2.39 -16.32
N PRO A 53 9.39 -2.32 -16.99
CA PRO A 53 9.79 -1.11 -17.72
C PRO A 53 8.83 -0.71 -18.84
N LEU A 54 8.01 -1.64 -19.35
CA LEU A 54 7.06 -1.39 -20.44
C LEU A 54 5.70 -0.86 -19.96
N LEU A 55 5.40 -1.01 -18.67
CA LEU A 55 4.14 -0.53 -18.07
C LEU A 55 4.25 0.95 -17.72
N SER A 56 3.14 1.68 -17.82
CA SER A 56 3.00 3.04 -17.32
C SER A 56 2.99 3.09 -15.78
N ASP A 57 3.27 4.26 -15.22
CA ASP A 57 3.21 4.47 -13.77
C ASP A 57 1.79 4.24 -13.22
N THR A 58 0.75 4.64 -13.98
CA THR A 58 -0.66 4.38 -13.63
C THR A 58 -0.96 2.89 -13.54
N GLU A 59 -0.49 2.08 -14.49
CA GLU A 59 -0.68 0.63 -14.45
C GLU A 59 -0.02 0.00 -13.23
N LEU A 60 1.19 0.45 -12.86
CA LEU A 60 1.89 -0.04 -11.67
C LEU A 60 1.14 0.32 -10.37
N VAL A 61 0.59 1.54 -10.28
CA VAL A 61 -0.24 1.95 -9.14
C VAL A 61 -1.52 1.11 -9.07
N GLU A 62 -2.22 0.91 -10.19
CA GLU A 62 -3.41 0.06 -10.22
C GLU A 62 -3.12 -1.38 -9.79
N MET A 63 -2.00 -1.94 -10.24
CA MET A 63 -1.56 -3.28 -9.83
C MET A 63 -1.30 -3.34 -8.32
N ALA A 64 -0.65 -2.32 -7.74
CA ALA A 64 -0.39 -2.26 -6.30
C ALA A 64 -1.70 -2.20 -5.49
N LEU A 65 -2.65 -1.35 -5.89
CA LEU A 65 -3.96 -1.24 -5.23
C LEU A 65 -4.75 -2.55 -5.30
N LYS A 66 -4.76 -3.22 -6.46
CA LYS A 66 -5.41 -4.54 -6.64
C LYS A 66 -4.76 -5.59 -5.75
N ASP A 67 -3.43 -5.64 -5.70
CA ASP A 67 -2.67 -6.58 -4.87
C ASP A 67 -2.93 -6.38 -3.37
N TRP A 68 -3.02 -5.13 -2.92
CA TRP A 68 -3.31 -4.82 -1.52
C TRP A 68 -4.76 -5.13 -1.13
N TYR A 69 -5.70 -5.02 -2.08
CA TYR A 69 -7.10 -5.38 -1.88
C TYR A 69 -7.34 -6.91 -1.91
N ALA A 70 -6.64 -7.64 -2.77
CA ALA A 70 -6.84 -9.07 -3.05
C ALA A 70 -6.96 -10.00 -1.82
N PRO A 71 -6.29 -9.77 -0.68
CA PRO A 71 -6.46 -10.63 0.49
C PRO A 71 -7.90 -10.76 0.98
N VAL A 72 -8.70 -9.69 0.90
CA VAL A 72 -10.11 -9.76 1.33
C VAL A 72 -10.94 -10.62 0.39
N GLU A 73 -10.64 -10.61 -0.90
CA GLU A 73 -11.33 -11.45 -1.89
C GLU A 73 -10.96 -12.93 -1.71
N ARG A 74 -9.70 -13.19 -1.35
CA ARG A 74 -9.17 -14.55 -1.19
C ARG A 74 -9.55 -15.20 0.13
N TYR A 75 -9.48 -14.45 1.23
CA TYR A 75 -9.65 -14.99 2.59
C TYR A 75 -10.95 -14.56 3.23
N GLY A 76 -11.65 -13.54 2.71
CA GLY A 76 -12.90 -13.04 3.28
C GLY A 76 -12.72 -12.27 4.58
N LEU A 77 -13.83 -11.68 5.06
CA LEU A 77 -13.94 -11.10 6.39
C LEU A 77 -14.75 -12.04 7.27
N HIS A 78 -14.09 -12.62 8.28
CA HIS A 78 -14.73 -13.59 9.18
C HIS A 78 -15.01 -13.04 10.58
N SER A 79 -14.44 -11.87 10.93
CA SER A 79 -14.74 -11.19 12.18
C SER A 79 -16.09 -10.49 12.10
N LYS A 80 -17.03 -10.88 12.98
CA LYS A 80 -18.36 -10.26 13.06
C LYS A 80 -18.33 -8.75 13.33
N ASN A 81 -17.24 -8.26 13.95
CA ASN A 81 -17.06 -6.85 14.31
C ASN A 81 -16.04 -6.14 13.41
N ASN A 82 -15.70 -6.71 12.23
CA ASN A 82 -14.67 -6.20 11.33
C ASN A 82 -13.32 -5.94 12.03
N THR A 83 -13.01 -6.72 13.07
CA THR A 83 -11.74 -6.60 13.80
C THR A 83 -10.63 -7.25 12.99
N TYR A 84 -9.51 -6.54 12.86
CA TYR A 84 -8.29 -7.08 12.28
C TYR A 84 -7.69 -8.15 13.21
N THR A 85 -7.87 -9.42 12.84
CA THR A 85 -7.34 -10.58 13.58
C THR A 85 -6.53 -11.52 12.70
N ASP A 86 -6.48 -11.28 11.40
CA ASP A 86 -5.80 -12.11 10.42
C ASP A 86 -4.70 -11.30 9.73
N LEU A 87 -3.45 -11.64 10.02
CA LEU A 87 -2.28 -10.94 9.48
C LEU A 87 -2.22 -10.92 7.95
N ARG A 88 -2.89 -11.86 7.28
CA ARG A 88 -2.95 -11.89 5.81
C ARG A 88 -3.77 -10.74 5.24
N LEU A 89 -4.63 -10.13 6.05
CA LEU A 89 -5.48 -9.00 5.65
C LEU A 89 -4.82 -7.64 5.90
N GLU A 90 -3.56 -7.58 6.33
CA GLU A 90 -2.90 -6.33 6.75
C GLU A 90 -3.00 -5.23 5.69
N SER A 91 -2.65 -5.53 4.44
CA SER A 91 -2.66 -4.55 3.35
C SER A 91 -4.05 -4.00 3.08
N PHE A 92 -5.06 -4.88 3.10
CA PHE A 92 -6.46 -4.48 2.95
C PHE A 92 -6.93 -3.67 4.16
N ALA A 93 -6.59 -4.10 5.38
CA ALA A 93 -6.96 -3.42 6.61
C ALA A 93 -6.39 -1.99 6.64
N ASN A 94 -5.15 -1.78 6.22
CA ASN A 94 -4.56 -0.44 6.11
C ASN A 94 -5.36 0.50 5.18
N MET A 95 -5.85 -0.02 4.04
CA MET A 95 -6.64 0.76 3.07
C MET A 95 -8.02 1.17 3.59
N ILE A 96 -8.63 0.37 4.47
CA ILE A 96 -10.02 0.55 4.91
C ILE A 96 -10.16 0.87 6.40
N TYR A 97 -9.05 1.07 7.11
CA TYR A 97 -9.07 1.35 8.55
C TYR A 97 -9.68 2.72 8.80
N TYR A 98 -10.86 2.75 9.39
CA TYR A 98 -11.70 3.94 9.48
C TYR A 98 -11.09 5.14 10.24
N LYS A 99 -10.06 4.91 11.08
CA LYS A 99 -9.38 6.02 11.75
C LYS A 99 -8.37 6.71 10.85
N ASN A 100 -7.83 6.03 9.85
CA ASN A 100 -6.98 6.68 8.87
C ASN A 100 -7.84 7.61 8.03
N ASN A 101 -7.49 8.90 8.02
CA ASN A 101 -8.16 9.93 7.22
C ASN A 101 -7.19 10.67 6.29
N MET A 102 -5.90 10.33 6.33
CA MET A 102 -4.88 10.87 5.45
C MET A 102 -4.09 9.76 4.77
N PHE A 103 -3.67 10.01 3.53
CA PHE A 103 -2.77 9.12 2.80
C PHE A 103 -1.77 9.91 1.94
N GLY A 104 -0.66 9.26 1.61
CA GLY A 104 0.30 9.74 0.63
C GLY A 104 1.07 8.56 0.04
N CYS A 105 1.32 8.59 -1.26
CA CYS A 105 1.91 7.45 -1.98
C CYS A 105 3.02 7.92 -2.90
N ALA A 106 3.98 7.04 -3.15
CA ALA A 106 5.04 7.28 -4.11
C ALA A 106 5.31 6.04 -4.97
N LEU A 107 5.70 6.29 -6.21
CA LEU A 107 6.23 5.31 -7.12
C LEU A 107 7.69 5.67 -7.41
N ASN A 108 8.59 4.69 -7.31
CA ASN A 108 9.96 4.85 -7.75
C ASN A 108 10.35 3.72 -8.71
N ARG A 109 10.96 4.08 -9.84
CA ARG A 109 11.60 3.13 -10.76
C ARG A 109 13.04 2.93 -10.34
N CYS A 110 13.36 1.71 -9.96
CA CYS A 110 14.63 1.36 -9.35
C CYS A 110 15.72 1.19 -10.40
N ASN A 111 16.90 1.75 -10.13
CA ASN A 111 18.07 1.50 -10.95
C ASN A 111 18.58 0.06 -10.73
N THR A 112 18.39 -0.79 -11.74
CA THR A 112 18.68 -2.23 -11.70
C THR A 112 20.18 -2.57 -11.71
N SER A 113 21.08 -1.57 -11.65
CA SER A 113 22.53 -1.78 -11.65
C SER A 113 23.03 -2.51 -10.39
N SER A 114 22.23 -2.54 -9.32
CA SER A 114 22.52 -3.30 -8.10
C SER A 114 22.09 -4.77 -8.26
N THR A 115 23.06 -5.68 -8.31
CA THR A 115 22.81 -7.13 -8.32
C THR A 115 22.21 -7.66 -7.01
N ARG A 116 22.14 -6.84 -5.96
CA ARG A 116 21.61 -7.21 -4.63
C ARG A 116 20.11 -6.93 -4.48
N THR A 117 19.52 -6.08 -5.31
CA THR A 117 18.12 -5.65 -5.22
C THR A 117 17.50 -5.64 -6.61
N PRO A 118 16.87 -6.74 -7.05
CA PRO A 118 16.36 -6.89 -8.42
C PRO A 118 15.02 -6.17 -8.66
N PHE A 119 14.61 -5.27 -7.76
CA PHE A 119 13.38 -4.53 -7.94
C PHE A 119 13.56 -3.55 -9.10
N ILE A 120 12.59 -3.51 -9.99
CA ILE A 120 12.52 -2.63 -11.16
C ILE A 120 11.64 -1.42 -10.82
N ALA A 121 10.63 -1.61 -9.98
CA ALA A 121 9.83 -0.52 -9.44
C ALA A 121 9.32 -0.84 -8.04
N VAL A 122 8.98 0.20 -7.29
CA VAL A 122 8.32 0.13 -5.99
C VAL A 122 7.16 1.11 -5.98
N VAL A 123 6.00 0.68 -5.48
CA VAL A 123 4.88 1.55 -5.12
C VAL A 123 4.68 1.43 -3.62
N LEU A 124 4.58 2.55 -2.92
CA LEU A 124 4.45 2.61 -1.48
C LEU A 124 3.36 3.62 -1.12
N CYS A 125 2.47 3.26 -0.20
CA CYS A 125 1.49 4.17 0.37
C CYS A 125 1.59 4.18 1.89
N LEU A 126 1.50 5.36 2.48
CA LEU A 126 1.38 5.60 3.90
C LEU A 126 -0.04 6.06 4.23
N TYR A 127 -0.53 5.65 5.40
CA TYR A 127 -1.84 6.02 5.92
C TYR A 127 -1.70 6.45 7.37
N SER A 128 -2.36 7.54 7.74
CA SER A 128 -2.34 8.03 9.12
C SER A 128 -3.63 8.71 9.54
N CYS A 129 -3.71 8.97 10.84
CA CYS A 129 -4.66 9.82 11.52
C CYS A 129 -3.86 10.89 12.29
N PRO A 130 -4.28 12.17 12.30
CA PRO A 130 -3.73 13.20 13.18
C PRO A 130 -3.86 12.81 14.67
#